data_AF-A0A838LWL2-F1
#
_entry.id   AF-A0A838LWL2-F1
#
_cell.length_a   1.000
_cell.length_b   1.000
_cell.length_c   1.000
_cell.angle_alpha   90.00
_cell.angle_beta   90.00
_cell.angle_gamma   90.00
#
_symmetry.space_group_name_H-M   'P 1'
#
loop_
_entity.id
_entity.type
_entity.pdbx_description
1 polymer ?
#
loop_
_entity_poly.entity_id
_entity_poly.type
_entity_poly.pdbx_seq_one_letter_code
_entity_poly.pdbx_strand_id
1 'polypeptide(L)'
;MTKNVYFHIGHAKCGSSSIQRFCDQNRERLLADGFFYPSVSDLPFHGQMSPTFYKSANQIDQSSAFVESVIRDIKNTPVPNVILSSESFFADEAKYFEAFKEFNVRFIYYIRPQDALLESALNQRIKEGNLDYLYSQKDEISYLPGFDFLRYIKKFSHGFGDWAITVRIFDQRAFVGEDLIQDFLSAIGYSDREKYSKAERVNSSLGEKFIRFAAHLALIPLSQIERRHLMEVMMTLPQPKENPIRILEPDSRASFLRAYREQNREMISRYLTGYAAPDVESFISTAHPGIQGWNRVRNWIPSTATRRVRRKVARFAMSAEDQREVFFSLPAKWRSLIILRTLASSSFDNEYGGSYVTLPELPDNRIDYQLALLRRGQVMVEREALSVTAAYQRFSTPVLIEVSDEYNIVFHRDMFYGIPKTMPVDWENPISYCSNVAILKALTVSELKAALARREDK
;
A
#
# COMPACT_ATOMS: atom_id res chain seq x y z
N MET A 1 31.61 -5.15 -22.49
CA MET A 1 31.71 -4.35 -21.25
C MET A 1 30.85 -5.03 -20.18
N THR A 2 31.33 -5.11 -18.94
CA THR A 2 30.54 -5.64 -17.82
C THR A 2 29.35 -4.71 -17.54
N LYS A 3 28.13 -5.25 -17.51
CA LYS A 3 26.92 -4.48 -17.20
C LYS A 3 26.85 -4.16 -15.71
N ASN A 4 26.27 -3.02 -15.36
CA ASN A 4 25.93 -2.66 -13.98
C ASN A 4 24.46 -3.01 -13.71
N VAL A 5 24.18 -3.71 -12.61
CA VAL A 5 22.80 -4.06 -12.21
C VAL A 5 22.50 -3.46 -10.85
N TYR A 6 21.64 -2.44 -10.84
CA TYR A 6 21.21 -1.70 -9.66
C TYR A 6 19.89 -2.27 -9.14
N PHE A 7 19.93 -2.95 -8.00
CA PHE A 7 18.77 -3.42 -7.28
C PHE A 7 18.30 -2.36 -6.28
N HIS A 8 17.17 -1.72 -6.56
CA HIS A 8 16.43 -0.99 -5.53
C HIS A 8 15.59 -1.97 -4.72
N ILE A 9 15.95 -2.19 -3.46
CA ILE A 9 15.44 -3.33 -2.67
C ILE A 9 14.36 -2.98 -1.65
N GLY A 10 13.94 -1.72 -1.55
CA GLY A 10 13.03 -1.22 -0.50
C GLY A 10 13.74 -0.30 0.48
N HIS A 11 13.34 -0.18 1.75
CA HIS A 11 12.30 -0.94 2.48
C HIS A 11 10.87 -0.52 2.07
N ALA A 12 9.88 -1.40 2.30
CA ALA A 12 8.46 -1.00 2.26
C ALA A 12 8.23 0.31 3.02
N LYS A 13 7.34 1.18 2.49
CA LYS A 13 7.06 2.53 2.99
C LYS A 13 8.21 3.54 2.89
N CYS A 14 9.26 3.25 2.13
CA CYS A 14 10.35 4.18 1.81
C CYS A 14 10.30 4.66 0.35
N GLY A 15 9.10 4.93 -0.18
CA GLY A 15 8.92 5.55 -1.50
C GLY A 15 9.14 4.62 -2.71
N SER A 16 9.23 3.31 -2.50
CA SER A 16 9.40 2.32 -3.58
C SER A 16 8.43 2.51 -4.74
N SER A 17 7.14 2.71 -4.46
CA SER A 17 6.11 2.90 -5.50
C SER A 17 6.36 4.14 -6.36
N SER A 18 6.91 5.22 -5.79
CA SER A 18 7.27 6.44 -6.53
C SER A 18 8.44 6.18 -7.47
N ILE A 19 9.49 5.51 -6.99
CA ILE A 19 10.67 5.13 -7.80
C ILE A 19 10.26 4.17 -8.92
N GLN A 20 9.48 3.14 -8.58
CA GLN A 20 8.99 2.12 -9.53
C GLN A 20 8.15 2.76 -10.64
N ARG A 21 7.18 3.60 -10.27
CA ARG A 21 6.34 4.33 -11.24
C ARG A 21 7.17 5.28 -12.10
N PHE A 22 8.14 5.97 -11.52
CA PHE A 22 9.06 6.82 -12.29
C PHE A 22 9.81 6.00 -13.34
N CYS A 23 10.43 4.89 -12.96
CA CYS A 23 11.18 4.04 -13.89
C CYS A 23 10.28 3.45 -14.99
N ASP A 24 9.09 3.00 -14.62
CA ASP A 24 8.08 2.45 -15.53
C ASP A 24 7.61 3.47 -16.58
N GLN A 25 7.27 4.69 -16.13
CA GLN A 25 6.80 5.77 -17.00
C GLN A 25 7.91 6.39 -17.86
N ASN A 26 9.17 6.25 -17.46
CA ASN A 26 10.32 6.84 -18.16
C ASN A 26 11.19 5.79 -18.86
N ARG A 27 10.72 4.55 -19.07
CA ARG A 27 11.53 3.45 -19.65
C ARG A 27 12.28 3.84 -20.91
N GLU A 28 11.60 4.43 -21.90
CA GLU A 28 12.21 4.81 -23.17
C GLU A 28 13.28 5.89 -23.00
N ARG A 29 13.00 6.87 -22.13
CA ARG A 29 13.91 7.97 -21.85
C ARG A 29 15.14 7.50 -21.07
N LEU A 30 14.95 6.66 -20.06
CA LEU A 30 16.02 6.01 -19.32
C LEU A 30 16.90 5.18 -20.26
N LEU A 31 16.29 4.44 -21.19
CA LEU A 31 17.01 3.65 -22.19
C LEU A 31 17.88 4.54 -23.09
N ALA A 32 17.33 5.66 -23.58
CA ALA A 32 18.08 6.64 -24.36
C ALA A 32 19.26 7.25 -23.56
N ASP A 33 19.12 7.37 -22.24
CA ASP A 33 20.16 7.85 -21.33
C ASP A 33 21.09 6.74 -20.80
N GLY A 34 21.01 5.51 -21.33
CA GLY A 34 21.92 4.42 -20.97
C GLY A 34 21.50 3.56 -19.78
N PHE A 35 20.23 3.61 -19.36
CA PHE A 35 19.65 2.82 -18.27
C PHE A 35 18.47 1.98 -18.75
N PHE A 36 18.56 0.66 -18.60
CA PHE A 36 17.51 -0.27 -18.95
C PHE A 36 16.67 -0.65 -17.72
N TYR A 37 15.35 -0.45 -17.80
CA TYR A 37 14.39 -0.92 -16.81
C TYR A 37 13.48 -1.97 -17.47
N PRO A 38 13.74 -3.28 -17.28
CA PRO A 38 13.06 -4.33 -18.02
C PRO A 38 11.56 -4.38 -17.71
N SER A 39 10.78 -4.84 -18.68
CA SER A 39 9.36 -5.13 -18.46
C SER A 39 9.21 -6.59 -18.09
N VAL A 40 9.01 -6.87 -16.80
CA VAL A 40 8.84 -8.24 -16.27
C VAL A 40 7.37 -8.66 -16.29
N SER A 41 6.46 -7.69 -16.19
CA SER A 41 5.00 -7.86 -16.20
C SER A 41 4.33 -6.52 -16.52
N ASP A 42 2.99 -6.48 -16.52
CA ASP A 42 2.21 -5.24 -16.60
C ASP A 42 2.30 -4.36 -15.33
N LEU A 43 3.03 -4.81 -14.29
CA LEU A 43 3.24 -4.04 -13.07
C LEU A 43 4.49 -3.14 -13.18
N PRO A 44 4.49 -1.96 -12.53
CA PRO A 44 5.60 -1.02 -12.60
C PRO A 44 6.83 -1.43 -11.78
N PHE A 45 6.87 -2.66 -11.27
CA PHE A 45 7.91 -3.19 -10.39
C PHE A 45 8.19 -4.67 -10.67
N HIS A 46 9.31 -5.19 -10.16
CA HIS A 46 9.81 -6.53 -10.46
C HIS A 46 9.54 -7.53 -9.33
N GLY A 47 8.32 -7.49 -8.76
CA GLY A 47 7.93 -8.37 -7.65
C GLY A 47 7.95 -9.85 -8.04
N GLN A 48 7.66 -10.16 -9.29
CA GLN A 48 7.67 -11.53 -9.83
C GLN A 48 9.08 -12.15 -9.82
N MET A 49 10.13 -11.36 -9.70
CA MET A 49 11.50 -11.83 -9.50
C MET A 49 11.81 -12.04 -8.00
N SER A 50 10.83 -12.11 -7.10
CA SER A 50 11.08 -12.24 -5.67
C SER A 50 10.36 -13.46 -5.12
N PRO A 51 11.08 -14.46 -4.57
CA PRO A 51 10.46 -15.54 -3.79
C PRO A 51 9.58 -15.01 -2.65
N THR A 52 10.01 -13.92 -2.00
CA THR A 52 9.25 -13.28 -0.91
C THR A 52 7.91 -12.72 -1.39
N PHE A 53 7.83 -12.21 -2.62
CA PHE A 53 6.57 -11.73 -3.20
C PHE A 53 5.53 -12.86 -3.28
N TYR A 54 5.88 -14.01 -3.86
CA TYR A 54 4.98 -15.17 -3.92
C TYR A 54 4.59 -15.70 -2.55
N LYS A 55 5.56 -15.77 -1.62
CA LYS A 55 5.29 -16.16 -0.23
C LYS A 55 4.28 -15.23 0.45
N SER A 56 4.42 -13.92 0.25
CA SER A 56 3.51 -12.93 0.81
C SER A 56 2.09 -13.01 0.22
N ALA A 57 1.99 -13.39 -1.05
CA ALA A 57 0.73 -13.61 -1.76
C ALA A 57 0.14 -15.01 -1.53
N ASN A 58 0.82 -15.89 -0.79
CA ASN A 58 0.47 -17.31 -0.64
C ASN A 58 0.29 -18.02 -2.00
N GLN A 59 1.23 -17.75 -2.93
CA GLN A 59 1.26 -18.32 -4.28
C GLN A 59 2.47 -19.24 -4.46
N ILE A 60 2.42 -20.10 -5.50
CA ILE A 60 3.55 -20.93 -5.90
C ILE A 60 4.68 -20.03 -6.42
N ASP A 61 5.91 -20.27 -5.97
CA ASP A 61 7.08 -19.52 -6.41
C ASP A 61 7.41 -19.79 -7.88
N GLN A 62 7.34 -18.75 -8.70
CA GLN A 62 7.71 -18.77 -10.13
C GLN A 62 8.89 -17.85 -10.43
N SER A 63 9.58 -17.36 -9.39
CA SER A 63 10.55 -16.28 -9.50
C SER A 63 11.78 -16.62 -10.35
N SER A 64 12.18 -17.89 -10.39
CA SER A 64 13.32 -18.36 -11.19
C SER A 64 13.14 -18.10 -12.70
N ALA A 65 11.94 -18.36 -13.23
CA ALA A 65 11.65 -18.16 -14.65
C ALA A 65 11.77 -16.69 -15.07
N PHE A 66 11.31 -15.77 -14.22
CA PHE A 66 11.46 -14.34 -14.45
C PHE A 66 12.91 -13.88 -14.34
N VAL A 67 13.69 -14.43 -13.41
CA VAL A 67 15.13 -14.14 -13.32
C VAL A 67 15.88 -14.58 -14.58
N GLU A 68 15.63 -15.79 -15.07
CA GLU A 68 16.25 -16.28 -16.30
C GLU A 68 15.93 -15.40 -17.50
N SER A 69 14.66 -14.98 -17.63
CA SER A 69 14.25 -14.04 -18.68
C SER A 69 14.99 -12.71 -18.56
N VAL A 70 15.03 -12.13 -17.36
CA VAL A 70 15.68 -10.83 -17.14
C VAL A 70 17.18 -10.90 -17.36
N ILE A 71 17.86 -11.98 -16.96
CA ILE A 71 19.30 -12.16 -17.26
C ILE A 71 19.54 -12.18 -18.77
N ARG A 72 18.66 -12.81 -19.55
CA ARG A 72 18.73 -12.79 -21.01
C ARG A 72 18.57 -11.36 -21.56
N ASP A 73 17.63 -10.59 -21.00
CA ASP A 73 17.42 -9.20 -21.40
C ASP A 73 18.62 -8.30 -21.04
N ILE A 74 19.23 -8.51 -19.86
CA ILE A 74 20.45 -7.80 -19.44
C ILE A 74 21.62 -8.08 -20.40
N LYS A 75 21.74 -9.32 -20.90
CA LYS A 75 22.79 -9.67 -21.87
C LYS A 75 22.57 -9.02 -23.23
N ASN A 76 21.31 -8.90 -23.64
CA ASN A 76 20.93 -8.41 -24.97
C ASN A 76 20.76 -6.89 -25.04
N THR A 77 20.56 -6.19 -23.92
CA THR A 77 20.37 -4.74 -23.92
C THR A 77 21.64 -4.01 -24.40
N PRO A 78 21.52 -2.98 -25.25
CA PRO A 78 22.70 -2.26 -25.76
C PRO A 78 23.37 -1.37 -24.70
N VAL A 79 22.63 -0.99 -23.65
CA VAL A 79 23.08 0.00 -22.65
C VAL A 79 23.79 -0.64 -21.46
N PRO A 80 24.70 0.08 -20.77
CA PRO A 80 25.55 -0.52 -19.74
C PRO A 80 24.86 -0.71 -18.38
N ASN A 81 23.81 0.06 -18.06
CA ASN A 81 23.19 0.08 -16.74
C ASN A 81 21.80 -0.54 -16.77
N VAL A 82 21.46 -1.33 -15.74
CA VAL A 82 20.15 -1.96 -15.58
C VAL A 82 19.61 -1.64 -14.20
N ILE A 83 18.34 -1.27 -14.11
CA ILE A 83 17.65 -0.99 -12.85
C ILE A 83 16.64 -2.11 -12.61
N LEU A 84 16.68 -2.72 -11.43
CA LEU A 84 15.69 -3.68 -10.96
C LEU A 84 15.10 -3.21 -9.63
N SER A 85 13.78 -3.07 -9.54
CA SER A 85 13.14 -2.51 -8.34
C SER A 85 12.02 -3.38 -7.82
N SER A 86 12.13 -3.80 -6.56
CA SER A 86 11.05 -4.46 -5.82
C SER A 86 11.26 -4.24 -4.32
N GLU A 87 10.20 -3.90 -3.61
CA GLU A 87 10.26 -3.79 -2.15
C GLU A 87 10.33 -5.16 -1.46
N SER A 88 10.17 -6.27 -2.18
CA SER A 88 10.33 -7.60 -1.61
C SER A 88 11.79 -8.06 -1.60
N PHE A 89 12.66 -7.44 -2.42
CA PHE A 89 14.05 -7.86 -2.56
C PHE A 89 14.85 -7.74 -1.26
N PHE A 90 14.60 -6.77 -0.37
CA PHE A 90 15.36 -6.67 0.89
C PHE A 90 15.19 -7.92 1.77
N ALA A 91 14.05 -8.62 1.62
CA ALA A 91 13.72 -9.81 2.40
C ALA A 91 14.22 -11.10 1.75
N ASP A 92 14.49 -11.12 0.44
CA ASP A 92 15.00 -12.29 -0.27
C ASP A 92 16.42 -12.68 0.16
N GLU A 93 16.72 -13.98 0.13
CA GLU A 93 18.04 -14.49 0.49
C GLU A 93 19.12 -14.04 -0.50
N ALA A 94 20.32 -13.72 -0.01
CA ALA A 94 21.42 -13.24 -0.86
C ALA A 94 21.78 -14.23 -1.99
N LYS A 95 21.61 -15.54 -1.74
CA LYS A 95 21.81 -16.60 -2.74
C LYS A 95 20.98 -16.41 -4.02
N TYR A 96 19.82 -15.77 -3.91
CA TYR A 96 18.94 -15.52 -5.05
C TYR A 96 19.58 -14.56 -6.06
N PHE A 97 20.36 -13.61 -5.57
CA PHE A 97 21.04 -12.62 -6.40
C PHE A 97 22.34 -13.18 -7.00
N GLU A 98 22.77 -14.39 -6.61
CA GLU A 98 24.01 -15.00 -7.15
C GLU A 98 23.94 -15.26 -8.65
N ALA A 99 22.74 -15.45 -9.19
CA ALA A 99 22.50 -15.54 -10.63
C ALA A 99 22.98 -14.28 -11.39
N PHE A 100 23.15 -13.14 -10.70
CA PHE A 100 23.62 -11.88 -11.28
C PHE A 100 25.11 -11.60 -11.04
N LYS A 101 25.86 -12.53 -10.41
CA LYS A 101 27.30 -12.33 -10.09
C LYS A 101 28.21 -12.15 -11.31
N GLU A 102 27.75 -12.52 -12.51
CA GLU A 102 28.48 -12.21 -13.76
C GLU A 102 28.47 -10.71 -14.10
N PHE A 103 27.61 -9.92 -13.45
CA PHE A 103 27.49 -8.48 -13.62
C PHE A 103 28.04 -7.72 -12.40
N ASN A 104 28.22 -6.40 -12.55
CA ASN A 104 28.55 -5.51 -11.44
C ASN A 104 27.27 -5.17 -10.65
N VAL A 105 27.00 -5.93 -9.60
CA VAL A 105 25.79 -5.81 -8.78
C VAL A 105 25.91 -4.68 -7.76
N ARG A 106 24.89 -3.82 -7.68
CA ARG A 106 24.73 -2.75 -6.71
C ARG A 106 23.36 -2.82 -6.05
N PHE A 107 23.29 -2.70 -4.73
CA PHE A 107 22.05 -2.64 -3.96
C PHE A 107 21.84 -1.23 -3.44
N ILE A 108 20.68 -0.64 -3.74
CA ILE A 108 20.23 0.65 -3.21
C ILE A 108 19.13 0.37 -2.20
N TYR A 109 19.39 0.70 -0.94
CA TYR A 109 18.48 0.42 0.17
C TYR A 109 18.08 1.70 0.91
N TYR A 110 16.84 2.13 0.73
CA TYR A 110 16.27 3.25 1.46
C TYR A 110 15.77 2.79 2.82
N ILE A 111 16.20 3.50 3.87
CA ILE A 111 15.80 3.24 5.25
C ILE A 111 15.14 4.48 5.82
N ARG A 112 14.14 4.26 6.68
CA ARG A 112 13.40 5.30 7.38
C ARG A 112 13.60 5.11 8.88
N PRO A 113 13.61 6.17 9.71
CA PRO A 113 13.63 6.02 11.17
C PRO A 113 12.60 4.97 11.62
N GLN A 114 13.01 4.03 12.48
CA GLN A 114 12.19 2.84 12.77
C GLN A 114 10.79 3.20 13.29
N ASP A 115 10.68 4.21 14.13
CA ASP A 115 9.41 4.68 14.68
C ASP A 115 8.50 5.28 13.59
N ALA A 116 9.06 6.10 12.69
CA ALA A 116 8.34 6.66 11.55
C ALA A 116 7.94 5.56 10.54
N LEU A 117 8.77 4.54 10.37
CA LEU A 117 8.44 3.36 9.57
C LEU A 117 7.27 2.60 10.19
N LEU A 118 7.30 2.40 11.51
CA LEU A 118 6.25 1.70 12.26
C LEU A 118 4.93 2.47 12.14
N GLU A 119 4.94 3.79 12.35
CA GLU A 119 3.75 4.62 12.17
C GLU A 119 3.22 4.60 10.74
N SER A 120 4.10 4.61 9.73
CA SER A 120 3.69 4.47 8.33
C SER A 120 3.01 3.12 8.05
N ALA A 121 3.53 2.03 8.62
CA ALA A 121 2.93 0.71 8.53
C ALA A 121 1.58 0.65 9.27
N LEU A 122 1.48 1.22 10.47
CA LEU A 122 0.23 1.31 11.23
C LEU A 122 -0.84 2.11 10.47
N ASN A 123 -0.48 3.25 9.89
CA ASN A 123 -1.38 4.05 9.06
C ASN A 123 -1.88 3.28 7.85
N GLN A 124 -1.03 2.49 7.21
CA GLN A 124 -1.43 1.61 6.11
C GLN A 124 -2.46 0.56 6.58
N ARG A 125 -2.22 -0.08 7.72
CA ARG A 125 -3.16 -1.07 8.30
C ARG A 125 -4.51 -0.45 8.65
N ILE A 126 -4.53 0.79 9.14
CA ILE A 126 -5.78 1.53 9.39
C ILE A 126 -6.55 1.77 8.09
N LYS A 127 -5.87 2.16 7.01
CA LYS A 127 -6.49 2.32 5.68
C LYS A 127 -6.99 1.00 5.10
N GLU A 128 -6.38 -0.12 5.45
CA GLU A 128 -6.81 -1.50 5.09
C GLU A 128 -7.90 -2.07 6.00
N GLY A 129 -8.21 -1.39 7.12
CA GLY A 129 -9.26 -1.79 8.06
C GLY A 129 -8.80 -2.81 9.09
N ASN A 130 -7.50 -3.07 9.13
CA ASN A 130 -6.90 -4.01 10.05
C ASN A 130 -6.46 -3.27 11.32
N LEU A 131 -7.33 -3.24 12.33
CA LEU A 131 -7.02 -2.68 13.64
C LEU A 131 -6.39 -3.69 14.62
N ASP A 132 -6.26 -4.96 14.23
CA ASP A 132 -5.76 -6.01 15.11
C ASP A 132 -4.27 -5.86 15.38
N TYR A 133 -3.51 -5.44 14.38
CA TYR A 133 -2.06 -5.24 14.46
C TYR A 133 -1.65 -4.12 15.44
N LEU A 134 -2.52 -3.12 15.64
CA LEU A 134 -2.30 -2.00 16.57
C LEU A 134 -2.25 -2.42 18.05
N TYR A 135 -2.75 -3.62 18.36
CA TYR A 135 -2.95 -4.10 19.74
C TYR A 135 -2.57 -5.57 19.95
N SER A 136 -2.12 -6.29 18.90
CA SER A 136 -1.44 -7.58 19.06
C SER A 136 -0.04 -7.41 19.65
N GLN A 137 0.48 -6.19 19.60
CA GLN A 137 1.65 -5.75 20.32
C GLN A 137 1.27 -5.62 21.79
N LYS A 138 1.70 -6.57 22.64
CA LYS A 138 1.72 -6.38 24.10
C LYS A 138 2.47 -5.07 24.39
N ASP A 139 2.20 -4.46 25.53
CA ASP A 139 2.66 -3.12 25.96
C ASP A 139 4.19 -2.89 25.98
N GLU A 140 5.00 -3.80 25.43
CA GLU A 140 6.45 -3.76 25.26
C GLU A 140 6.84 -4.23 23.85
N ILE A 141 6.73 -3.36 22.85
CA ILE A 141 7.40 -3.61 21.55
C ILE A 141 8.89 -3.36 21.77
N SER A 142 9.61 -4.41 22.16
CA SER A 142 11.06 -4.32 22.34
C SER A 142 11.74 -4.42 20.98
N TYR A 143 11.68 -5.56 20.28
CA TYR A 143 12.41 -5.75 19.02
C TYR A 143 11.59 -6.53 17.98
N LEU A 144 11.47 -5.95 16.80
CA LEU A 144 10.90 -6.52 15.58
C LEU A 144 12.01 -6.74 14.53
N PRO A 145 12.27 -7.98 14.08
CA PRO A 145 13.32 -8.28 13.10
C PRO A 145 13.21 -7.49 11.79
N GLY A 146 11.98 -7.16 11.36
CA GLY A 146 11.72 -6.38 10.14
C GLY A 146 12.26 -4.95 10.17
N PHE A 147 12.63 -4.43 11.34
CA PHE A 147 13.11 -3.07 11.54
C PHE A 147 14.61 -3.02 11.87
N ASP A 148 15.27 -4.18 11.92
CA ASP A 148 16.72 -4.28 12.03
C ASP A 148 17.32 -4.15 10.62
N PHE A 149 17.53 -2.91 10.20
CA PHE A 149 18.08 -2.63 8.87
C PHE A 149 19.47 -3.23 8.67
N LEU A 150 20.30 -3.24 9.71
CA LEU A 150 21.64 -3.80 9.67
C LEU A 150 21.61 -5.31 9.40
N ARG A 151 20.65 -6.04 9.97
CA ARG A 151 20.44 -7.47 9.65
C ARG A 151 20.27 -7.70 8.15
N TYR A 152 19.44 -6.89 7.50
CA TYR A 152 19.22 -7.01 6.05
C TYR A 152 20.45 -6.58 5.26
N ILE A 153 21.11 -5.49 5.64
CA ILE A 153 22.35 -5.03 5.01
C ILE A 153 23.44 -6.12 5.09
N LYS A 154 23.66 -6.69 6.28
CA LYS A 154 24.65 -7.75 6.50
C LYS A 154 24.38 -8.95 5.60
N LYS A 155 23.12 -9.35 5.39
CA LYS A 155 22.77 -10.46 4.49
C LYS A 155 23.35 -10.26 3.07
N PHE A 156 23.19 -9.07 2.49
CA PHE A 156 23.76 -8.75 1.17
C PHE A 156 25.27 -8.54 1.22
N SER A 157 25.78 -7.92 2.29
CA SER A 157 27.21 -7.61 2.46
C SER A 157 28.05 -8.87 2.55
N HIS A 158 27.58 -9.94 3.19
CA HIS A 158 28.28 -11.23 3.21
C HIS A 158 28.36 -11.88 1.82
N GLY A 159 27.37 -11.67 0.95
CA GLY A 159 27.32 -12.29 -0.37
C GLY A 159 28.02 -11.51 -1.49
N PHE A 160 28.03 -10.18 -1.40
CA PHE A 160 28.49 -9.27 -2.46
C PHE A 160 29.54 -8.26 -1.99
N GLY A 161 29.76 -8.12 -0.68
CA GLY A 161 30.65 -7.13 -0.08
C GLY A 161 29.96 -5.80 0.22
N ASP A 162 30.49 -5.07 1.20
CA ASP A 162 29.98 -3.75 1.62
C ASP A 162 29.95 -2.74 0.47
N TRP A 163 30.95 -2.81 -0.42
CA TRP A 163 31.09 -1.93 -1.58
C TRP A 163 29.87 -2.01 -2.51
N ALA A 164 29.17 -3.14 -2.57
CA ALA A 164 27.99 -3.32 -3.39
C ALA A 164 26.75 -2.62 -2.83
N ILE A 165 26.77 -2.13 -1.59
CA ILE A 165 25.58 -1.63 -0.90
C ILE A 165 25.66 -0.11 -0.72
N THR A 166 24.62 0.57 -1.19
CA THR A 166 24.39 1.99 -0.94
C THR A 166 23.14 2.14 -0.08
N VAL A 167 23.30 2.68 1.13
CA VAL A 167 22.19 2.94 2.05
C VAL A 167 21.77 4.40 1.92
N ARG A 168 20.47 4.65 1.78
CA ARG A 168 19.90 6.00 1.64
C ARG A 168 18.93 6.32 2.79
N ILE A 169 18.98 7.53 3.35
CA ILE A 169 18.02 7.98 4.36
C ILE A 169 16.75 8.46 3.66
N PHE A 170 15.60 7.87 3.99
CA PHE A 170 14.29 8.28 3.51
C PHE A 170 13.76 9.48 4.32
N ASP A 171 14.36 10.65 4.08
CA ASP A 171 13.96 11.96 4.60
C ASP A 171 14.16 13.00 3.51
N GLN A 172 13.17 13.87 3.31
CA GLN A 172 13.22 14.92 2.31
C GLN A 172 14.46 15.81 2.44
N ARG A 173 14.87 16.12 3.69
CA ARG A 173 16.02 16.98 3.97
C ARG A 173 17.35 16.33 3.55
N ALA A 174 17.39 14.99 3.59
CA ALA A 174 18.55 14.21 3.23
C ALA A 174 18.59 13.86 1.73
N PHE A 175 17.51 14.14 0.99
CA PHE A 175 17.45 13.86 -0.44
C PHE A 175 18.23 14.88 -1.26
N VAL A 176 18.93 14.40 -2.28
CA VAL A 176 19.52 15.26 -3.30
C VAL A 176 18.42 16.08 -3.96
N GLY A 177 18.56 17.42 -3.92
CA GLY A 177 17.56 18.34 -4.48
C GLY A 177 16.21 18.33 -3.77
N GLU A 178 16.16 17.80 -2.54
CA GLU A 178 14.96 17.61 -1.71
C GLU A 178 13.86 16.77 -2.40
N ASP A 179 14.26 15.89 -3.32
CA ASP A 179 13.35 15.08 -4.15
C ASP A 179 13.83 13.62 -4.22
N LEU A 180 12.91 12.68 -3.97
CA LEU A 180 13.22 11.26 -3.93
C LEU A 180 13.75 10.71 -5.26
N ILE A 181 13.24 11.21 -6.40
CA ILE A 181 13.66 10.73 -7.72
C ILE A 181 15.05 11.26 -8.04
N GLN A 182 15.31 12.53 -7.75
CA GLN A 182 16.65 13.11 -7.87
C GLN A 182 17.67 12.37 -6.99
N ASP A 183 17.26 12.00 -5.78
CA ASP A 183 18.05 11.18 -4.87
C ASP A 183 18.38 9.80 -5.44
N PHE A 184 17.36 9.11 -5.95
CA PHE A 184 17.51 7.78 -6.53
C PHE A 184 18.40 7.79 -7.76
N LEU A 185 18.19 8.75 -8.66
CA LEU A 185 19.05 8.96 -9.84
C LEU A 185 20.50 9.22 -9.42
N SER A 186 20.73 9.98 -8.35
CA SER A 186 22.08 10.18 -7.80
C SER A 186 22.67 8.88 -7.25
N ALA A 187 21.88 8.06 -6.56
CA ALA A 187 22.32 6.79 -5.96
C ALA A 187 22.73 5.75 -7.00
N ILE A 188 22.12 5.76 -8.19
CA ILE A 188 22.52 4.89 -9.31
C ILE A 188 23.59 5.51 -10.22
N GLY A 189 24.12 6.69 -9.87
CA GLY A 189 25.18 7.37 -10.62
C GLY A 189 24.73 8.05 -11.92
N TYR A 190 23.44 8.38 -12.04
CA TYR A 190 22.92 9.13 -13.19
C TYR A 190 23.40 10.59 -13.12
N SER A 191 24.03 11.08 -14.20
CA SER A 191 24.74 12.36 -14.24
C SER A 191 23.82 13.56 -14.56
N ASP A 192 22.91 13.43 -15.53
CA ASP A 192 22.12 14.54 -16.09
C ASP A 192 20.75 14.73 -15.40
N ARG A 193 20.68 14.58 -14.07
CA ARG A 193 19.40 14.36 -13.36
C ARG A 193 18.34 15.46 -13.57
N GLU A 194 18.78 16.66 -13.90
CA GLU A 194 17.94 17.83 -14.25
C GLU A 194 17.03 17.58 -15.47
N LYS A 195 17.35 16.58 -16.31
CA LYS A 195 16.48 16.13 -17.40
C LYS A 195 15.12 15.66 -16.89
N TYR A 196 15.07 15.04 -15.72
CA TYR A 196 13.82 14.52 -15.15
C TYR A 196 13.17 15.58 -14.26
N SER A 197 11.90 15.86 -14.51
CA SER A 197 11.10 16.71 -13.64
C SER A 197 11.07 16.14 -12.24
N LYS A 198 11.16 17.01 -11.22
CA LYS A 198 10.86 16.63 -9.84
C LYS A 198 9.47 16.00 -9.79
N ALA A 199 9.29 15.01 -8.91
CA ALA A 199 7.99 14.39 -8.78
C ALA A 199 6.98 15.46 -8.31
N GLU A 200 5.80 15.53 -8.94
CA GLU A 200 4.72 16.34 -8.39
C GLU A 200 4.44 15.89 -6.96
N ARG A 201 4.38 16.84 -6.03
CA ARG A 201 4.17 16.57 -4.62
C ARG A 201 2.75 16.08 -4.39
N VAL A 202 2.52 14.80 -4.59
CA VAL A 202 1.28 14.14 -4.20
C VAL A 202 1.37 13.84 -2.71
N ASN A 203 0.54 14.50 -1.90
CA ASN A 203 0.38 14.17 -0.48
C ASN A 203 -0.15 12.74 -0.36
N SER A 204 0.78 11.78 -0.26
CA SER A 204 0.48 10.33 -0.24
C SER A 204 -0.02 9.83 1.12
N SER A 205 -0.03 10.70 2.13
CA SER A 205 -0.57 10.42 3.46
C SER A 205 -1.91 11.11 3.68
N LEU A 206 -2.83 10.41 4.35
CA LEU A 206 -3.99 11.07 4.93
C LEU A 206 -3.51 11.86 6.16
N GLY A 207 -4.03 13.07 6.33
CA GLY A 207 -3.88 13.88 7.54
C GLY A 207 -4.49 13.18 8.74
N GLU A 208 -4.18 13.68 9.93
CA GLU A 208 -4.58 13.08 11.19
C GLU A 208 -6.10 12.86 11.26
N LYS A 209 -6.89 13.88 10.94
CA LYS A 209 -8.35 13.82 10.93
C LYS A 209 -8.87 12.69 10.04
N PHE A 210 -8.31 12.55 8.84
CA PHE A 210 -8.72 11.53 7.87
C PHE A 210 -8.27 10.11 8.28
N ILE A 211 -7.09 9.95 8.89
CA ILE A 211 -6.68 8.64 9.43
C ILE A 211 -7.58 8.21 10.59
N ARG A 212 -7.91 9.13 11.51
CA ARG A 212 -8.83 8.82 12.60
C ARG A 212 -10.19 8.40 12.03
N PHE A 213 -10.70 9.10 11.00
CA PHE A 213 -11.95 8.72 10.34
C PHE A 213 -11.85 7.33 9.68
N ALA A 214 -10.75 7.02 9.01
CA ALA A 214 -10.49 5.70 8.43
C ALA A 214 -10.46 4.56 9.48
N ALA A 215 -10.01 4.85 10.70
CA ALA A 215 -10.07 3.91 11.82
C ALA A 215 -11.51 3.65 12.27
N HIS A 216 -12.38 4.66 12.31
CA HIS A 216 -13.82 4.47 12.57
C HIS A 216 -14.50 3.67 11.46
N LEU A 217 -14.14 3.92 10.19
CA LEU A 217 -14.61 3.13 9.05
C LEU A 217 -14.19 1.65 9.13
N ALA A 218 -13.22 1.27 9.97
CA ALA A 218 -12.84 -0.14 10.16
C ALA A 218 -13.85 -0.93 10.99
N LEU A 219 -14.77 -0.23 11.65
CA LEU A 219 -15.88 -0.83 12.38
C LEU A 219 -17.10 -1.13 11.50
N ILE A 220 -17.10 -0.64 10.27
CA ILE A 220 -18.20 -0.79 9.31
C ILE A 220 -17.87 -1.94 8.36
N PRO A 221 -18.83 -2.81 8.00
CA PRO A 221 -18.59 -3.94 7.10
C PRO A 221 -18.47 -3.45 5.64
N LEU A 222 -17.34 -2.84 5.31
CA LEU A 222 -16.95 -2.51 3.95
C LEU A 222 -16.17 -3.68 3.34
N SER A 223 -16.47 -4.03 2.08
CA SER A 223 -15.60 -4.94 1.33
C SER A 223 -14.21 -4.31 1.12
N GLN A 224 -13.20 -5.12 0.84
CA GLN A 224 -11.85 -4.60 0.58
C GLN A 224 -11.82 -3.64 -0.62
N ILE A 225 -12.68 -3.86 -1.62
CA ILE A 225 -12.82 -3.00 -2.80
C ILE A 225 -13.49 -1.68 -2.43
N GLU A 226 -14.60 -1.73 -1.68
CA GLU A 226 -15.29 -0.52 -1.20
C GLU A 226 -14.34 0.35 -0.36
N ARG A 227 -13.59 -0.29 0.54
CA ARG A 227 -12.61 0.38 1.38
C ARG A 227 -11.46 0.98 0.58
N ARG A 228 -10.88 0.24 -0.38
CA ARG A 228 -9.79 0.73 -1.24
C ARG A 228 -10.20 2.00 -1.98
N HIS A 229 -11.33 1.96 -2.70
CA HIS A 229 -11.84 3.12 -3.43
C HIS A 229 -12.23 4.27 -2.50
N LEU A 230 -12.78 4.00 -1.32
CA LEU A 230 -13.07 5.05 -0.34
C LEU A 230 -11.79 5.73 0.15
N MET A 231 -10.72 4.97 0.40
CA MET A 231 -9.42 5.54 0.77
C MET A 231 -8.82 6.37 -0.36
N GLU A 232 -8.92 5.92 -1.62
CA GLU A 232 -8.49 6.69 -2.79
C GLU A 232 -9.22 8.02 -2.89
N VAL A 233 -10.55 8.00 -2.71
CA VAL A 233 -11.37 9.22 -2.67
C VAL A 233 -10.95 10.13 -1.52
N MET A 234 -10.74 9.57 -0.32
CA MET A 234 -10.27 10.37 0.82
C MET A 234 -8.91 11.02 0.56
N MET A 235 -8.03 10.40 -0.23
CA MET A 235 -6.72 10.97 -0.58
C MET A 235 -6.80 12.15 -1.56
N THR A 236 -7.86 12.26 -2.36
CA THR A 236 -8.05 13.36 -3.31
C THR A 236 -8.78 14.56 -2.70
N LEU A 237 -9.39 14.40 -1.53
CA LEU A 237 -10.08 15.49 -0.85
C LEU A 237 -9.10 16.54 -0.32
N PRO A 238 -9.49 17.82 -0.25
CA PRO A 238 -8.70 18.83 0.43
C PRO A 238 -8.46 18.42 1.88
N GLN A 239 -7.20 18.28 2.25
CA GLN A 239 -6.82 17.91 3.61
C GLN A 239 -6.24 19.14 4.32
N PRO A 240 -6.62 19.38 5.58
CA PRO A 240 -5.99 20.42 6.38
C PRO A 240 -4.48 20.16 6.47
N LYS A 241 -3.68 21.23 6.60
CA LYS A 241 -2.24 21.11 6.90
C LYS A 241 -2.08 20.63 8.34
N GLU A 242 -2.31 19.35 8.55
CA GLU A 242 -2.15 18.68 9.83
C GLU A 242 -0.83 17.91 9.85
N ASN A 243 -0.31 17.73 11.07
CA ASN A 243 0.81 16.82 11.27
C ASN A 243 0.36 15.38 11.00
N PRO A 244 1.28 14.49 10.59
CA PRO A 244 1.00 13.07 10.57
C PRO A 244 0.54 12.60 11.95
N ILE A 245 -0.48 11.75 12.00
CA ILE A 245 -0.94 11.15 13.26
C ILE A 245 0.22 10.40 13.92
N ARG A 246 0.41 10.66 15.22
CA ARG A 246 1.35 9.93 16.06
C ARG A 246 0.60 8.89 16.87
N ILE A 247 0.78 7.61 16.52
CA ILE A 247 0.05 6.49 17.11
C ILE A 247 0.78 5.94 18.33
N LEU A 248 2.12 5.99 18.32
CA LEU A 248 2.95 5.44 19.38
C LEU A 248 3.01 6.39 20.58
N GLU A 249 2.74 5.85 21.77
CA GLU A 249 2.95 6.55 23.04
C GLU A 249 4.45 6.85 23.24
N PRO A 250 4.82 7.98 23.87
CA PRO A 250 6.21 8.42 24.00
C PRO A 250 7.15 7.36 24.59
N ASP A 251 6.73 6.68 25.66
CA ASP A 251 7.55 5.66 26.33
C ASP A 251 7.71 4.41 25.46
N SER A 252 6.65 3.97 24.79
CA SER A 252 6.72 2.85 23.83
C SER A 252 7.62 3.20 22.65
N ARG A 253 7.59 4.44 22.15
CA ARG A 253 8.50 4.91 21.08
C ARG A 253 9.95 4.87 21.54
N ALA A 254 10.24 5.41 22.73
CA ALA A 254 11.59 5.45 23.27
C ALA A 254 12.14 4.04 23.52
N SER A 255 11.30 3.13 24.04
CA SER A 255 11.66 1.72 24.24
C SER A 255 11.95 1.02 22.90
N PHE A 256 11.07 1.21 21.92
CA PHE A 256 11.21 0.64 20.58
C PHE A 256 12.51 1.09 19.88
N LEU A 257 12.78 2.40 19.87
CA LEU A 257 14.02 2.93 19.27
C LEU A 257 15.28 2.43 19.99
N ARG A 258 15.23 2.28 21.32
CA ARG A 258 16.37 1.79 22.12
C ARG A 258 16.81 0.39 21.70
N ALA A 259 15.88 -0.47 21.29
CA ALA A 259 16.19 -1.85 20.92
C ALA A 259 17.03 -2.00 19.64
N TYR A 260 17.10 -0.96 18.81
CA TYR A 260 17.91 -0.95 17.58
C TYR A 260 19.16 -0.08 17.70
N ARG A 261 19.44 0.49 18.88
CA ARG A 261 20.49 1.51 19.05
C ARG A 261 21.87 1.01 18.60
N GLU A 262 22.26 -0.20 19.01
CA GLU A 262 23.56 -0.75 18.67
C GLU A 262 23.68 -1.06 17.18
N GLN A 263 22.64 -1.63 16.58
CA GLN A 263 22.58 -1.93 15.15
C GLN A 263 22.61 -0.64 14.32
N ASN A 264 21.86 0.39 14.73
CA ASN A 264 21.87 1.69 14.08
C ASN A 264 23.25 2.33 14.16
N ARG A 265 23.94 2.26 15.31
CA ARG A 265 25.29 2.81 15.49
C ARG A 265 26.30 2.16 14.53
N GLU A 266 26.30 0.83 14.41
CA GLU A 266 27.16 0.12 13.47
C GLU A 266 26.81 0.43 12.01
N MET A 267 25.51 0.46 11.68
CA MET A 267 25.05 0.79 10.34
C MET A 267 25.50 2.19 9.91
N ILE A 268 25.37 3.17 10.81
CA ILE A 268 25.74 4.56 10.53
C ILE A 268 27.24 4.67 10.27
N SER A 269 28.08 4.09 11.14
CA SER A 269 29.54 4.19 11.02
C SER A 269 30.08 3.52 9.76
N ARG A 270 29.37 2.53 9.21
CA ARG A 270 29.78 1.80 8.01
C ARG A 270 29.19 2.34 6.72
N TYR A 271 27.92 2.74 6.72
CA TYR A 271 27.15 2.98 5.49
C TYR A 271 26.63 4.41 5.33
N LEU A 272 26.67 5.24 6.37
CA LEU A 272 26.11 6.62 6.34
C LEU A 272 27.17 7.70 6.60
N THR A 273 28.46 7.39 6.40
CA THR A 273 29.58 8.32 6.63
C THR A 273 29.57 9.57 5.75
N GLY A 274 28.87 9.53 4.60
CA GLY A 274 28.73 10.65 3.68
C GLY A 274 27.57 11.61 3.99
N TYR A 275 26.79 11.37 5.04
CA TYR A 275 25.67 12.25 5.43
C TYR A 275 26.13 13.35 6.39
N ALA A 276 25.46 14.49 6.34
CA ALA A 276 25.65 15.53 7.33
C ALA A 276 25.19 15.05 8.72
N ALA A 277 25.88 15.48 9.78
CA ALA A 277 25.53 15.10 11.15
C ALA A 277 24.05 15.35 11.50
N PRO A 278 23.41 16.49 11.11
CA PRO A 278 22.00 16.72 11.40
C PRO A 278 21.04 15.69 10.78
N ASP A 279 21.36 15.17 9.58
CA ASP A 279 20.50 14.18 8.91
C ASP A 279 20.58 12.82 9.62
N VAL A 280 21.78 12.44 10.05
CA VAL A 280 22.04 11.22 10.82
C VAL A 280 21.44 11.33 12.22
N GLU A 281 21.57 12.48 12.87
CA GLU A 281 20.96 12.74 14.18
C GLU A 281 19.43 12.73 14.11
N SER A 282 18.83 13.35 13.08
CA SER A 282 17.39 13.29 12.82
C SER A 282 16.93 11.83 12.64
N PHE A 283 17.74 11.00 11.97
CA PHE A 283 17.42 9.59 11.77
C PHE A 283 17.36 8.79 13.08
N ILE A 284 18.24 9.09 14.04
CA ILE A 284 18.33 8.38 15.33
C ILE A 284 17.40 8.97 16.40
N SER A 285 17.16 10.28 16.38
CA SER A 285 16.76 11.05 17.57
C SER A 285 15.27 11.36 17.73
N THR A 286 14.33 10.74 17.01
CA THR A 286 12.93 11.20 17.03
C THR A 286 12.12 10.79 18.28
N ALA A 287 12.60 11.17 19.47
CA ALA A 287 11.76 11.50 20.62
C ALA A 287 11.18 12.92 20.42
N HIS A 288 10.22 13.07 19.52
CA HIS A 288 9.40 14.29 19.51
C HIS A 288 8.50 14.30 20.75
N PRO A 289 8.31 15.45 21.43
CA PRO A 289 7.38 15.56 22.54
C PRO A 289 5.98 15.13 22.05
N GLY A 290 5.48 14.03 22.60
CA GLY A 290 4.15 13.54 22.29
C GLY A 290 3.11 14.61 22.62
N ILE A 291 2.05 14.68 21.81
CA ILE A 291 0.93 15.59 22.06
C ILE A 291 0.33 15.24 23.44
N GLN A 292 0.47 16.15 24.39
CA GLN A 292 -0.37 16.17 25.60
C GLN A 292 -1.76 16.62 25.17
N GLY A 293 -2.70 15.68 25.09
CA GLY A 293 -4.06 15.98 24.65
C GLY A 293 -4.96 14.75 24.65
N TRP A 294 -4.84 13.90 25.66
CA TRP A 294 -5.70 12.73 25.83
C TRP A 294 -7.05 13.14 26.43
N ASN A 295 -7.86 13.86 25.67
CA ASN A 295 -9.24 14.09 26.07
C ASN A 295 -10.06 12.83 25.78
N ARG A 296 -10.65 12.27 26.83
CA ARG A 296 -11.58 11.13 26.78
C ARG A 296 -12.85 11.53 26.03
N VAL A 297 -12.81 11.55 24.70
CA VAL A 297 -14.03 11.65 23.89
C VAL A 297 -14.57 10.24 23.70
N ARG A 298 -15.48 9.83 24.59
CA ARG A 298 -16.17 8.52 24.56
C ARG A 298 -17.39 8.49 23.64
N ASN A 299 -17.75 9.62 23.04
CA ASN A 299 -19.14 9.87 22.62
C ASN A 299 -19.57 9.21 21.31
N TRP A 300 -18.69 8.42 20.67
CA TRP A 300 -19.00 7.84 19.34
C TRP A 300 -18.42 6.45 19.10
N ILE A 301 -18.09 5.73 20.17
CA ILE A 301 -17.81 4.30 20.02
C ILE A 301 -19.16 3.59 20.17
N PRO A 302 -19.61 2.77 19.20
CA PRO A 302 -20.83 2.00 19.32
C PRO A 302 -20.94 1.33 20.70
N SER A 303 -22.07 1.52 21.37
CA SER A 303 -22.39 0.95 22.69
C SER A 303 -22.41 -0.58 22.70
N THR A 304 -22.16 -1.19 21.55
CA THR A 304 -22.24 -2.61 21.24
C THR A 304 -20.94 -3.18 20.65
N ALA A 305 -19.96 -2.34 20.30
CA ALA A 305 -18.62 -2.82 19.95
C ALA A 305 -18.01 -3.56 21.15
N THR A 306 -17.33 -4.70 20.92
CA THR A 306 -16.71 -5.45 22.02
C THR A 306 -15.77 -4.56 22.82
N ARG A 307 -15.61 -4.80 24.14
CA ARG A 307 -14.70 -4.03 25.00
C ARG A 307 -13.30 -3.90 24.40
N ARG A 308 -12.84 -4.94 23.71
CA ARG A 308 -11.58 -4.96 22.96
C ARG A 308 -11.60 -3.94 21.82
N VAL A 309 -12.59 -3.97 20.94
CA VAL A 309 -12.75 -3.01 19.82
C VAL A 309 -12.91 -1.57 20.31
N ARG A 310 -13.63 -1.35 21.42
CA ARG A 310 -13.73 0.00 22.02
C ARG A 310 -12.38 0.54 22.46
N ARG A 311 -11.55 -0.28 23.11
CA ARG A 311 -10.17 0.10 23.43
C ARG A 311 -9.35 0.37 22.16
N LYS A 312 -9.63 -0.36 21.07
CA LYS A 312 -8.93 -0.19 19.79
C LYS A 312 -9.20 1.14 19.10
N VAL A 313 -10.45 1.60 19.13
CA VAL A 313 -10.84 2.84 18.45
C VAL A 313 -10.77 4.06 19.36
N ALA A 314 -10.75 3.87 20.69
CA ALA A 314 -10.56 4.97 21.63
C ALA A 314 -9.26 5.77 21.40
N ARG A 315 -8.18 5.15 20.92
CA ARG A 315 -6.94 5.86 20.53
C ARG A 315 -7.14 6.79 19.32
N PHE A 316 -8.14 6.51 18.49
CA PHE A 316 -8.52 7.27 17.31
C PHE A 316 -9.80 8.09 17.52
N ALA A 317 -10.11 8.44 18.77
CA ALA A 317 -11.25 9.30 19.06
C ALA A 317 -11.18 10.61 18.26
N MET A 318 -12.36 11.09 17.84
CA MET A 318 -12.56 12.33 17.09
C MET A 318 -13.75 13.06 17.68
N SER A 319 -13.79 14.39 17.53
CA SER A 319 -14.98 15.16 17.87
C SER A 319 -16.12 14.85 16.88
N ALA A 320 -17.37 15.05 17.30
CA ALA A 320 -18.53 14.90 16.41
C ALA A 320 -18.48 15.90 15.25
N GLU A 321 -17.88 17.06 15.46
CA GLU A 321 -17.68 18.10 14.45
C GLU A 321 -16.68 17.64 13.38
N ASP A 322 -15.50 17.14 13.77
CA ASP A 322 -14.49 16.63 12.82
C ASP A 322 -15.02 15.46 12.00
N GLN A 323 -15.81 14.58 12.60
CA GLN A 323 -16.44 13.47 11.89
C GLN A 323 -17.45 13.96 10.87
N ARG A 324 -18.29 14.94 11.22
CA ARG A 324 -19.25 15.56 10.30
C ARG A 324 -18.54 16.22 9.15
N GLU A 325 -17.47 16.97 9.42
CA GLU A 325 -16.68 17.64 8.40
C GLU A 325 -16.11 16.65 7.38
N VAL A 326 -15.42 15.60 7.83
CA VAL A 326 -14.89 14.56 6.93
C VAL A 326 -16.03 13.84 6.21
N PHE A 327 -17.08 13.44 6.92
CA PHE A 327 -18.21 12.73 6.31
C PHE A 327 -18.87 13.55 5.19
N PHE A 328 -19.14 14.84 5.41
CA PHE A 328 -19.77 15.71 4.41
C PHE A 328 -18.84 16.13 3.28
N SER A 329 -17.52 16.03 3.44
CA SER A 329 -16.56 16.18 2.34
C SER A 329 -16.59 15.01 1.34
N LEU A 330 -17.15 13.86 1.73
CA LEU A 330 -17.26 12.70 0.86
C LEU A 330 -18.34 12.87 -0.22
N PRO A 331 -18.12 12.34 -1.43
CA PRO A 331 -19.17 12.25 -2.45
C PRO A 331 -20.43 11.52 -1.95
N ALA A 332 -21.61 11.93 -2.45
CA ALA A 332 -22.91 11.41 -2.03
C ALA A 332 -22.99 9.87 -2.02
N LYS A 333 -22.46 9.21 -3.07
CA LYS A 333 -22.36 7.73 -3.15
C LYS A 333 -21.73 7.11 -1.91
N TRP A 334 -20.61 7.66 -1.44
CA TRP A 334 -19.87 7.15 -0.29
C TRP A 334 -20.60 7.44 1.03
N ARG A 335 -21.21 8.62 1.14
CA ARG A 335 -22.06 8.97 2.30
C ARG A 335 -23.24 7.99 2.41
N SER A 336 -23.95 7.72 1.31
CA SER A 336 -25.04 6.74 1.28
C SER A 336 -24.56 5.32 1.56
N LEU A 337 -23.40 4.90 1.04
CA LEU A 337 -22.84 3.57 1.34
C LEU A 337 -22.50 3.42 2.82
N ILE A 338 -21.84 4.41 3.42
CA ILE A 338 -21.53 4.42 4.85
C ILE A 338 -22.83 4.32 5.65
N ILE A 339 -23.83 5.16 5.36
CA ILE A 339 -25.16 5.11 5.99
C ILE A 339 -25.77 3.71 5.83
N LEU A 340 -25.79 3.14 4.62
CA LEU A 340 -26.36 1.82 4.35
C LEU A 340 -25.66 0.71 5.12
N ARG A 341 -24.33 0.69 5.16
CA ARG A 341 -23.57 -0.37 5.87
C ARG A 341 -23.71 -0.24 7.38
N THR A 342 -23.80 0.99 7.87
CA THR A 342 -24.12 1.33 9.24
C THR A 342 -25.56 0.93 9.63
N LEU A 343 -26.53 1.13 8.75
CA LEU A 343 -27.93 0.73 8.98
C LEU A 343 -28.17 -0.76 8.71
N ALA A 344 -27.38 -1.41 7.85
CA ALA A 344 -27.47 -2.84 7.59
C ALA A 344 -26.90 -3.66 8.76
N SER A 345 -25.90 -3.15 9.49
CA SER A 345 -25.60 -3.70 10.82
C SER A 345 -26.80 -3.62 11.76
N SER A 346 -27.74 -2.68 11.52
CA SER A 346 -28.97 -2.56 12.29
C SER A 346 -30.07 -3.58 11.94
N SER A 347 -29.87 -4.47 10.95
CA SER A 347 -30.79 -5.57 10.65
C SER A 347 -30.42 -6.89 11.35
N PHE A 348 -29.24 -6.95 11.99
CA PHE A 348 -28.96 -7.90 13.07
C PHE A 348 -29.66 -7.51 14.39
N ASP A 349 -30.21 -6.29 14.48
CA ASP A 349 -30.70 -5.68 15.73
C ASP A 349 -32.14 -6.07 16.11
N ASN A 350 -32.90 -6.75 15.24
CA ASN A 350 -34.28 -7.16 15.56
C ASN A 350 -34.36 -8.39 16.48
N GLU A 351 -33.28 -9.17 16.62
CA GLU A 351 -33.23 -10.28 17.60
C GLU A 351 -32.62 -9.86 18.95
N TYR A 352 -31.79 -8.81 19.02
CA TYR A 352 -31.02 -8.48 20.23
C TYR A 352 -30.88 -6.97 20.55
N GLY A 353 -31.86 -6.15 20.20
CA GLY A 353 -32.16 -4.87 20.86
C GLY A 353 -31.02 -3.82 20.93
N GLY A 354 -30.99 -2.93 19.94
CA GLY A 354 -30.37 -1.59 20.05
C GLY A 354 -29.44 -1.22 18.90
N SER A 355 -29.47 0.03 18.44
CA SER A 355 -28.78 0.52 17.22
C SER A 355 -27.24 0.60 17.35
N TYR A 356 -26.52 0.02 16.38
CA TYR A 356 -25.05 -0.15 16.44
C TYR A 356 -24.18 1.01 15.89
N VAL A 357 -24.72 2.16 15.46
CA VAL A 357 -23.93 3.40 15.18
C VAL A 357 -24.85 4.63 15.29
N THR A 358 -24.38 5.70 15.94
CA THR A 358 -25.10 6.98 15.98
C THR A 358 -24.69 7.83 14.78
N LEU A 359 -25.39 7.80 13.65
CA LEU A 359 -25.13 8.75 12.54
C LEU A 359 -25.13 10.19 13.10
N PRO A 360 -24.31 11.12 12.56
CA PRO A 360 -24.49 12.52 12.93
C PRO A 360 -25.94 12.88 12.60
N GLU A 361 -26.66 13.53 13.53
CA GLU A 361 -28.05 13.97 13.31
C GLU A 361 -28.18 14.52 11.88
N LEU A 362 -28.78 13.70 11.01
CA LEU A 362 -29.02 14.06 9.63
C LEU A 362 -30.20 15.02 9.69
N PRO A 363 -30.10 16.24 9.14
CA PRO A 363 -31.30 17.03 8.91
C PRO A 363 -32.25 16.16 8.08
N ASP A 364 -33.50 15.98 8.55
CA ASP A 364 -34.56 15.08 8.00
C ASP A 364 -34.82 15.26 6.48
N ASN A 365 -34.25 16.29 5.89
CA ASN A 365 -34.52 16.84 4.58
C ASN A 365 -33.43 16.51 3.54
N ARG A 366 -32.39 15.73 3.88
CA ARG A 366 -31.28 15.43 2.95
C ARG A 366 -31.58 14.22 2.07
N ILE A 367 -31.56 14.44 0.76
CA ILE A 367 -31.77 13.45 -0.32
C ILE A 367 -30.97 12.15 -0.11
N ASP A 368 -29.74 12.23 0.43
CA ASP A 368 -28.88 11.06 0.64
C ASP A 368 -29.44 10.04 1.64
N TYR A 369 -30.18 10.50 2.65
CA TYR A 369 -30.83 9.66 3.66
C TYR A 369 -32.08 8.97 3.08
N GLN A 370 -32.89 9.72 2.35
CA GLN A 370 -34.06 9.19 1.64
C GLN A 370 -33.66 8.16 0.57
N LEU A 371 -32.58 8.41 -0.19
CA LEU A 371 -32.01 7.46 -1.14
C LEU A 371 -31.46 6.19 -0.46
N ALA A 372 -30.84 6.32 0.71
CA ALA A 372 -30.37 5.16 1.49
C ALA A 372 -31.54 4.32 2.01
N LEU A 373 -32.62 4.95 2.48
CA LEU A 373 -33.84 4.24 2.92
C LEU A 373 -34.54 3.51 1.76
N LEU A 374 -34.65 4.15 0.59
CA LEU A 374 -35.22 3.54 -0.63
C LEU A 374 -34.40 2.31 -1.07
N ARG A 375 -33.06 2.42 -1.08
CA ARG A 375 -32.17 1.30 -1.40
C ARG A 375 -32.22 0.18 -0.37
N ARG A 376 -32.38 0.51 0.92
CA ARG A 376 -32.58 -0.48 1.99
C ARG A 376 -33.87 -1.28 1.77
N GLY A 377 -34.95 -0.64 1.32
CA GLY A 377 -36.19 -1.31 0.95
C GLY A 377 -36.00 -2.35 -0.16
N GLN A 378 -35.20 -2.05 -1.19
CA GLN A 378 -34.89 -2.98 -2.28
C GLN A 378 -33.98 -4.15 -1.83
N VAL A 379 -32.96 -3.88 -1.00
CA VAL A 379 -32.01 -4.91 -0.52
C VAL A 379 -32.65 -5.88 0.47
N MET A 380 -33.65 -5.44 1.26
CA MET A 380 -34.39 -6.32 2.17
C MET A 380 -35.25 -7.35 1.40
N VAL A 381 -35.81 -6.97 0.25
CA VAL A 381 -36.58 -7.88 -0.63
C VAL A 381 -35.67 -8.95 -1.26
N GLU A 382 -34.42 -8.62 -1.59
CA GLU A 382 -33.44 -9.60 -2.11
C GLU A 382 -32.85 -10.51 -1.01
N ARG A 383 -32.73 -10.01 0.24
CA ARG A 383 -32.14 -10.77 1.36
C ARG A 383 -33.01 -11.91 1.88
N GLU A 384 -34.34 -11.82 1.77
CA GLU A 384 -35.22 -12.95 2.09
C GLU A 384 -34.99 -14.16 1.16
N ALA A 385 -34.37 -13.97 0.00
CA ALA A 385 -34.03 -15.05 -0.93
C ALA A 385 -32.67 -15.73 -0.66
N LEU A 386 -31.81 -15.19 0.21
CA LEU A 386 -30.42 -15.63 0.39
C LEU A 386 -30.05 -15.75 1.87
N SER A 387 -30.51 -16.83 2.52
CA SER A 387 -30.17 -17.12 3.91
C SER A 387 -28.93 -18.03 4.06
N VAL A 388 -27.95 -17.51 4.81
CA VAL A 388 -27.25 -18.20 5.93
C VAL A 388 -26.03 -19.12 5.68
N THR A 389 -25.61 -19.50 4.46
CA THR A 389 -24.54 -20.54 4.33
C THR A 389 -23.24 -20.19 3.57
N ALA A 390 -22.84 -18.92 3.42
CA ALA A 390 -21.68 -18.58 2.54
C ALA A 390 -20.53 -17.78 3.18
N ALA A 391 -20.45 -17.69 4.50
CA ALA A 391 -19.55 -16.73 5.13
C ALA A 391 -18.05 -17.13 5.21
N TYR A 392 -17.61 -18.36 4.91
CA TYR A 392 -16.22 -18.74 5.24
C TYR A 392 -15.55 -19.82 4.37
N GLN A 393 -16.01 -20.05 3.13
CA GLN A 393 -15.37 -21.03 2.23
C GLN A 393 -14.63 -20.36 1.06
N ARG A 394 -13.33 -20.14 1.31
CA ARG A 394 -12.16 -20.40 0.44
C ARG A 394 -12.33 -20.29 -1.10
N PHE A 395 -11.48 -19.42 -1.66
CA PHE A 395 -11.18 -19.18 -3.09
C PHE A 395 -12.27 -18.42 -3.84
N SER A 396 -11.91 -17.20 -4.29
CA SER A 396 -12.80 -16.22 -4.90
C SER A 396 -13.45 -16.77 -6.17
N THR A 397 -14.70 -17.20 -6.07
CA THR A 397 -15.54 -17.48 -7.24
C THR A 397 -15.60 -16.23 -8.12
N PRO A 398 -15.45 -16.35 -9.45
CA PRO A 398 -15.68 -15.23 -10.36
C PRO A 398 -17.06 -14.61 -10.13
N VAL A 399 -17.11 -13.30 -9.96
CA VAL A 399 -18.35 -12.54 -9.74
C VAL A 399 -18.71 -11.80 -11.02
N LEU A 400 -19.83 -12.16 -11.64
CA LEU A 400 -20.37 -11.41 -12.77
C LEU A 400 -20.84 -10.03 -12.28
N ILE A 401 -20.21 -8.98 -12.79
CA ILE A 401 -20.48 -7.58 -12.43
C ILE A 401 -21.52 -6.98 -13.35
N GLU A 402 -21.42 -7.24 -14.65
CA GLU A 402 -22.28 -6.66 -15.68
C GLU A 402 -22.31 -7.55 -16.92
N VAL A 403 -23.45 -7.58 -17.60
CA VAL A 403 -23.61 -8.24 -18.89
C VAL A 403 -23.96 -7.16 -19.91
N SER A 404 -23.16 -7.05 -20.97
CA SER A 404 -23.48 -6.28 -22.15
C SER A 404 -23.88 -7.22 -23.30
N ASP A 405 -24.13 -6.63 -24.47
CA ASP A 405 -24.49 -7.39 -25.67
C ASP A 405 -23.34 -8.29 -26.13
N GLU A 406 -22.09 -7.80 -26.05
CA GLU A 406 -20.90 -8.50 -26.53
C GLU A 406 -20.01 -9.10 -25.44
N TYR A 407 -20.05 -8.56 -24.21
CA TYR A 407 -19.11 -8.92 -23.14
C TYR A 407 -19.80 -9.19 -21.79
N ASN A 408 -19.20 -10.10 -21.03
CA ASN A 408 -19.41 -10.27 -19.61
C ASN A 408 -18.28 -9.56 -18.86
N ILE A 409 -18.63 -8.64 -17.96
CA ILE A 409 -17.67 -8.04 -17.03
C ILE A 409 -17.65 -8.90 -15.77
N VAL A 410 -16.52 -9.54 -15.49
CA VAL A 410 -16.36 -10.45 -14.36
C VAL A 410 -15.23 -9.97 -13.46
N PHE A 411 -15.46 -9.95 -12.16
CA PHE A 411 -14.42 -9.70 -11.16
C PHE A 411 -13.89 -11.02 -10.62
N HIS A 412 -12.58 -11.20 -10.66
CA HIS A 412 -11.92 -12.38 -10.12
C HIS A 412 -10.50 -12.02 -9.66
N ARG A 413 -10.09 -12.47 -8.47
CA ARG A 413 -8.71 -12.28 -7.95
C ARG A 413 -8.17 -10.84 -8.14
N ASP A 414 -8.93 -9.85 -7.67
CA ASP A 414 -8.55 -8.43 -7.67
C ASP A 414 -8.47 -7.71 -9.03
N MET A 415 -8.96 -8.32 -10.12
CA MET A 415 -9.07 -7.67 -11.43
C MET A 415 -10.47 -7.80 -12.04
N PHE A 416 -10.81 -6.85 -12.91
CA PHE A 416 -11.98 -6.93 -13.78
C PHE A 416 -11.58 -7.48 -15.13
N TYR A 417 -12.35 -8.44 -15.64
CA TYR A 417 -12.19 -9.10 -16.92
C TYR A 417 -13.37 -8.76 -17.81
N GLY A 418 -13.11 -8.27 -19.02
CA GLY A 418 -14.09 -8.14 -20.10
C GLY A 418 -13.98 -9.37 -20.99
N ILE A 419 -14.92 -10.30 -20.84
CA ILE A 419 -14.90 -11.61 -21.49
C ILE A 419 -15.95 -11.62 -22.59
N PRO A 420 -15.59 -11.91 -23.86
CA PRO A 420 -16.58 -12.07 -24.92
C PRO A 420 -17.65 -13.08 -24.51
N LYS A 421 -18.93 -12.78 -24.77
CA LYS A 421 -20.07 -13.58 -24.27
C LYS A 421 -20.04 -15.04 -24.73
N THR A 422 -19.41 -15.30 -25.87
CA THR A 422 -19.25 -16.63 -26.48
C THR A 422 -18.01 -17.39 -25.98
N MET A 423 -17.16 -16.76 -25.17
CA MET A 423 -15.88 -17.33 -24.74
C MET A 423 -16.03 -18.05 -23.40
N PRO A 424 -15.84 -19.39 -23.34
CA PRO A 424 -15.76 -20.10 -22.07
C PRO A 424 -14.45 -19.72 -21.36
N VAL A 425 -14.53 -19.57 -20.03
CA VAL A 425 -13.38 -19.29 -19.18
C VAL A 425 -13.31 -20.34 -18.08
N ASP A 426 -12.18 -21.03 -18.00
CA ASP A 426 -11.86 -21.92 -16.89
C ASP A 426 -11.24 -21.09 -15.77
N TRP A 427 -12.03 -20.79 -14.75
CA TRP A 427 -11.64 -19.96 -13.62
C TRP A 427 -10.73 -20.68 -12.61
N GLU A 428 -10.59 -21.99 -12.71
CA GLU A 428 -9.64 -22.77 -11.92
C GLU A 428 -8.23 -22.71 -12.52
N ASN A 429 -8.12 -22.45 -13.82
CA ASN A 429 -6.85 -22.35 -14.55
C ASN A 429 -6.48 -20.89 -14.89
N PRO A 430 -5.52 -20.26 -14.19
CA PRO A 430 -5.14 -18.87 -14.42
C PRO A 430 -4.70 -18.57 -15.85
N ILE A 431 -4.13 -19.53 -16.58
CA ILE A 431 -3.70 -19.33 -17.97
C ILE A 431 -4.89 -19.03 -18.89
N SER A 432 -6.07 -19.60 -18.60
CA SER A 432 -7.31 -19.44 -19.39
C SER A 432 -7.76 -17.98 -19.49
N TYR A 433 -7.58 -17.22 -18.41
CA TYR A 433 -7.95 -15.80 -18.38
C TYR A 433 -6.76 -14.86 -18.35
N CYS A 434 -5.65 -15.15 -17.66
CA CYS A 434 -4.51 -14.22 -17.53
C CYS A 434 -3.69 -14.05 -18.80
N SER A 435 -3.56 -15.08 -19.65
CA SER A 435 -2.71 -15.03 -20.85
C SER A 435 -3.50 -14.86 -22.15
N ASN A 436 -4.83 -14.84 -22.07
CA ASN A 436 -5.70 -14.74 -23.23
C ASN A 436 -5.88 -13.28 -23.66
N VAL A 437 -5.37 -12.94 -24.85
CA VAL A 437 -5.43 -11.60 -25.45
C VAL A 437 -6.85 -11.20 -25.89
N ALA A 438 -7.77 -12.15 -26.01
CA ALA A 438 -9.18 -11.86 -26.27
C ALA A 438 -9.89 -11.28 -25.04
N ILE A 439 -9.36 -11.49 -23.83
CA ILE A 439 -9.97 -11.05 -22.57
C ILE A 439 -9.30 -9.75 -22.13
N LEU A 440 -10.07 -8.66 -22.11
CA LEU A 440 -9.59 -7.37 -21.60
C LEU A 440 -9.55 -7.39 -20.08
N LYS A 441 -8.57 -6.70 -19.49
CA LYS A 441 -8.36 -6.67 -18.04
C LYS A 441 -8.08 -5.27 -17.58
N ALA A 442 -8.62 -4.90 -16.44
CA ALA A 442 -8.28 -3.65 -15.78
C ALA A 442 -8.46 -3.75 -14.26
N LEU A 443 -7.81 -2.81 -13.57
CA LEU A 443 -7.90 -2.69 -12.11
C LEU A 443 -9.22 -2.01 -11.71
N THR A 444 -9.84 -1.25 -12.61
CA THR A 444 -11.15 -0.62 -12.40
C THR A 444 -12.13 -0.94 -13.52
N VAL A 445 -13.43 -0.93 -13.20
CA VAL A 445 -14.51 -1.08 -14.19
C VAL A 445 -14.47 0.04 -15.23
N SER A 446 -14.14 1.27 -14.81
CA SER A 446 -14.07 2.42 -15.71
C SER A 446 -12.98 2.27 -16.76
N GLU A 447 -11.78 1.83 -16.37
CA GLU A 447 -10.69 1.52 -17.31
C GLU A 447 -11.06 0.37 -18.24
N LEU A 448 -11.72 -0.68 -17.70
CA LEU A 448 -12.17 -1.81 -18.52
C LEU A 448 -13.18 -1.36 -19.58
N LYS A 449 -14.16 -0.54 -19.20
CA LYS A 449 -15.16 0.00 -20.12
C LYS A 449 -14.55 0.92 -21.18
N ALA A 450 -13.61 1.76 -20.79
CA ALA A 450 -12.86 2.58 -21.75
C ALA A 450 -12.06 1.72 -22.73
N ALA A 451 -11.50 0.59 -22.29
CA ALA A 451 -10.79 -0.34 -23.15
C ALA A 451 -11.73 -1.13 -24.08
N LEU A 452 -12.91 -1.51 -23.60
CA LEU A 452 -13.94 -2.19 -24.40
C LEU A 452 -14.47 -1.27 -25.51
N ALA A 453 -14.82 -0.02 -25.19
CA ALA A 453 -15.30 0.95 -26.18
C ALA A 453 -14.29 1.19 -27.32
N ARG A 454 -12.99 1.30 -27.01
CA ARG A 454 -11.92 1.44 -28.03
C ARG A 454 -11.74 0.21 -28.93
N ARG A 455 -12.28 -0.94 -28.53
CA ARG A 455 -12.19 -2.20 -29.27
C ARG A 455 -13.38 -2.39 -30.21
N GLU A 456 -14.54 -1.82 -29.87
CA GLU A 456 -15.74 -1.77 -30.73
C GLU A 456 -15.58 -0.75 -31.88
N ASP A 457 -14.73 0.28 -31.71
CA ASP A 457 -14.37 1.27 -32.75
C ASP A 457 -13.35 0.77 -33.80
N LYS A 458 -12.96 -0.51 -33.78
CA LYS A 458 -12.01 -1.15 -34.70
C LYS A 458 -12.62 -2.34 -35.40
#